data_AF-A0A969FH92-F1
#
_entry.id   AF-A0A969FH92-F1
#
_cell.length_a   1.000
_cell.length_b   1.000
_cell.length_c   1.000
_cell.angle_alpha   90.00
_cell.angle_beta   90.00
_cell.angle_gamma   90.00
#
_symmetry.space_group_name_H-M   'P 1'
#
loop_
_entity.id
_entity.type
_entity.pdbx_description
1 polymer ?
#
loop_
_entity_poly.entity_id
_entity_poly.type
_entity_poly.pdbx_seq_one_letter_code
_entity_poly.pdbx_strand_id
1 'polypeptide(L)'
;MVLDVATLLVRWCERYLGGLSDRPLADQDPDILQAIAYSLGNLGQPVGRFWLDHLASDPRDRVRITANAARQRLDATQSIGE
;
A
#
# COMPACT_ATOMS: atom_id res chain seq x y z
N MET A 1 -17.65 10.50 -16.61
CA MET A 1 -16.26 10.12 -16.31
C MET A 1 -16.23 9.54 -14.90
N VAL A 2 -16.45 8.23 -14.76
CA VAL A 2 -16.39 7.55 -13.46
C VAL A 2 -14.91 7.31 -13.20
N LEU A 3 -14.35 7.96 -12.17
CA LEU A 3 -13.01 7.64 -11.72
C LEU A 3 -13.03 6.19 -11.24
N ASP A 4 -12.15 5.37 -11.79
CA ASP A 4 -11.99 4.00 -11.36
C ASP A 4 -11.62 3.94 -9.87
N VAL A 5 -12.17 2.97 -9.14
CA VAL A 5 -11.94 2.82 -7.70
C VAL A 5 -10.45 2.69 -7.39
N ALA A 6 -9.64 2.09 -8.27
CA ALA A 6 -8.19 2.07 -8.15
C ALA A 6 -7.58 3.47 -8.20
N THR A 7 -8.06 4.32 -9.11
CA THR A 7 -7.54 5.68 -9.27
C THR A 7 -7.86 6.53 -8.04
N LEU A 8 -9.06 6.36 -7.47
CA LEU A 8 -9.43 6.97 -6.20
C LEU A 8 -8.57 6.45 -5.05
N LEU A 9 -8.33 5.14 -4.97
CA LEU A 9 -7.48 4.51 -3.95
C LEU A 9 -6.02 4.98 -4.04
N VAL A 10 -5.45 5.06 -5.24
CA VAL A 10 -4.09 5.56 -5.46
C VAL A 10 -3.99 7.01 -5.03
N ARG A 11 -4.92 7.87 -5.46
CA ARG A 11 -4.92 9.28 -5.06
C ARG A 11 -5.15 9.48 -3.57
N TRP A 12 -6.01 8.66 -2.98
CA TRP A 12 -6.25 8.66 -1.55
C TRP A 12 -5.00 8.20 -0.80
N CYS A 13 -4.31 7.15 -1.28
CA CYS A 13 -2.99 6.76 -0.78
C CYS A 13 -1.95 7.88 -0.95
N GLU A 14 -1.79 8.48 -2.12
CA GLU A 14 -0.82 9.55 -2.32
C GLU A 14 -1.06 10.73 -1.37
N ARG A 15 -2.33 11.06 -1.09
CA ARG A 15 -2.68 12.14 -0.17
C ARG A 15 -2.56 11.74 1.31
N TYR A 16 -2.99 10.53 1.66
CA TYR A 16 -2.96 10.02 3.02
C TYR A 16 -1.52 9.67 3.44
N LEU A 17 -0.83 8.94 2.58
CA LEU A 17 0.57 8.57 2.72
C LEU A 17 1.51 9.76 2.48
N GLY A 18 1.15 10.75 1.66
CA GLY A 18 1.85 12.03 1.59
C GLY A 18 1.83 12.79 2.93
N GLY A 19 0.77 12.58 3.73
CA GLY A 19 0.68 13.05 5.12
C GLY A 19 1.42 12.17 6.14
N LEU A 20 1.77 10.92 5.81
CA LEU A 20 2.60 10.07 6.67
C LEU A 20 4.03 10.59 6.83
N SER A 21 4.53 11.36 5.86
CA SER A 21 5.84 12.00 6.01
C SER A 21 5.88 13.00 7.17
N ASP A 22 4.71 13.54 7.57
CA ASP A 22 4.56 14.51 8.66
C ASP A 22 4.09 13.86 9.97
N ARG A 23 3.37 12.73 9.90
CA ARG A 23 2.91 11.97 11.08
C ARG A 23 3.51 10.57 11.18
N PRO A 24 4.07 10.18 12.34
CA PRO A 24 4.60 8.84 12.51
C PRO A 24 3.52 7.78 12.27
N LEU A 25 3.86 6.72 11.54
CA LEU A 25 3.02 5.53 11.29
C LEU A 25 2.36 4.97 12.57
N ALA A 26 3.02 5.19 13.73
CA ALA A 26 2.53 4.82 15.06
C ALA A 26 1.22 5.53 15.49
N ASP A 27 0.88 6.67 14.88
CA ASP A 27 -0.37 7.42 15.15
C ASP A 27 -1.53 6.92 14.27
N GLN A 28 -1.23 6.10 13.26
CA GLN A 28 -2.22 5.65 12.29
C GLN A 28 -2.94 4.38 12.73
N ASP A 29 -4.19 4.25 12.32
CA ASP A 29 -4.97 3.06 12.58
C ASP A 29 -4.42 1.86 11.78
N PRO A 30 -4.07 0.75 12.45
CA PRO A 30 -3.43 -0.40 11.80
C PRO A 30 -4.37 -1.13 10.82
N ASP A 31 -5.68 -1.04 10.98
CA ASP A 31 -6.63 -1.64 10.03
C ASP A 31 -6.66 -0.85 8.72
N ILE A 32 -6.53 0.48 8.78
CA ILE A 32 -6.40 1.34 7.60
C ILE A 32 -5.10 1.02 6.85
N LEU A 33 -3.96 0.90 7.55
CA LEU A 33 -2.67 0.57 6.93
C LEU A 33 -2.68 -0.81 6.26
N GLN A 34 -3.36 -1.80 6.86
CA GLN A 34 -3.54 -3.12 6.27
C GLN A 34 -4.41 -3.07 5.00
N ALA A 35 -5.53 -2.34 5.03
CA ALA A 35 -6.38 -2.16 3.86
C ALA A 35 -5.61 -1.51 2.70
N ILE A 36 -4.82 -0.48 3.02
CA ILE A 36 -3.93 0.17 2.05
C ILE A 36 -2.94 -0.84 1.45
N ALA A 37 -2.21 -1.59 2.29
CA ALA A 37 -1.25 -2.58 1.82
C ALA A 37 -1.91 -3.63 0.91
N TYR A 38 -3.06 -4.16 1.32
CA TYR A 38 -3.81 -5.13 0.52
C TYR A 38 -4.23 -4.56 -0.85
N SER A 39 -4.80 -3.35 -0.86
CA SER A 39 -5.21 -2.69 -2.10
C SER A 39 -4.03 -2.43 -3.01
N LEU A 40 -2.90 -1.91 -2.49
CA LEU A 40 -1.70 -1.64 -3.29
C LEU A 40 -1.15 -2.91 -3.95
N GLY A 41 -1.13 -4.04 -3.23
CA GLY A 41 -0.72 -5.33 -3.79
C GLY A 41 -1.65 -5.83 -4.91
N ASN A 42 -2.96 -5.62 -4.75
CA ASN A 42 -3.95 -6.05 -5.74
C ASN A 42 -4.00 -5.14 -6.99
N LEU A 43 -3.62 -3.88 -6.84
CA LEU A 43 -3.53 -2.93 -7.96
C LEU A 43 -2.36 -3.21 -8.89
N GLY A 44 -1.31 -3.90 -8.42
CA GLY A 44 -0.14 -4.25 -9.23
C GLY A 44 0.63 -3.04 -9.77
N GLN A 45 0.42 -1.84 -9.22
CA GLN A 45 1.06 -0.63 -9.71
C GLN A 45 2.44 -0.43 -9.10
N PRO A 46 3.44 0.03 -9.89
CA PRO A 46 4.80 0.22 -9.41
C PRO A 46 4.91 1.23 -8.25
N VAL A 47 4.04 2.24 -8.19
CA VAL A 47 3.97 3.17 -7.05
C VAL A 47 3.60 2.47 -5.73
N GLY A 48 2.88 1.35 -5.80
CA GLY A 48 2.55 0.54 -4.63
C GLY A 48 3.78 -0.11 -4.01
N ARG A 49 4.82 -0.42 -4.78
CA ARG A 49 6.08 -1.01 -4.28
C ARG A 49 6.74 -0.12 -3.23
N PHE A 50 6.84 1.19 -3.51
CA PHE A 50 7.46 2.17 -2.61
C PHE A 50 6.74 2.22 -1.26
N TRP A 51 5.42 2.32 -1.29
CA TRP A 51 4.60 2.38 -0.08
C TRP A 51 4.55 1.05 0.68
N LEU A 52 4.53 -0.08 -0.02
CA LEU A 52 4.61 -1.40 0.60
C LEU A 52 5.95 -1.62 1.32
N ASP A 53 7.06 -1.09 0.78
CA ASP A 53 8.36 -1.14 1.47
C ASP A 53 8.34 -0.33 2.76
N HIS A 54 7.71 0.85 2.72
CA HIS A 54 7.53 1.68 3.90
C HIS A 54 6.65 0.98 4.98
N LEU A 55 5.54 0.38 4.57
CA LEU A 55 4.64 -0.37 5.46
C LEU A 55 5.26 -1.68 5.98
N ALA A 56 6.19 -2.28 5.25
CA ALA A 56 6.93 -3.46 5.69
C ALA A 56 7.90 -3.16 6.85
N SER A 57 8.20 -1.87 7.09
CA SER A 57 8.98 -1.38 8.22
C SER A 57 8.14 -0.88 9.40
N ASP A 58 6.79 -0.93 9.30
CA ASP A 58 5.89 -0.52 10.40
C ASP A 58 6.14 -1.36 11.66
N PRO A 59 6.14 -0.80 12.88
CA PRO A 59 6.45 -1.57 14.09
C PRO A 59 5.43 -2.68 14.41
N ARG A 60 4.24 -2.67 13.80
CA ARG A 60 3.16 -3.60 14.10
C ARG A 60 3.19 -4.80 13.16
N ASP A 61 3.25 -6.00 13.73
CA ASP A 61 3.38 -7.25 12.95
C ASP A 61 2.29 -7.42 11.89
N ARG A 62 1.04 -7.06 12.19
CA ARG A 62 -0.07 -7.22 11.23
C ARG A 62 0.14 -6.40 9.95
N VAL A 63 0.62 -5.16 10.08
CA VAL A 63 0.90 -4.27 8.95
C VAL A 63 2.07 -4.83 8.14
N ARG A 64 3.17 -5.23 8.81
CA ARG A 64 4.34 -5.82 8.17
C ARG A 64 4.03 -7.09 7.39
N ILE A 65 3.26 -8.00 7.98
CA ILE A 65 2.87 -9.27 7.34
C ILE A 65 2.03 -8.99 6.10
N THR A 66 1.04 -8.10 6.21
CA THR A 66 0.17 -7.73 5.10
C THR A 66 0.94 -7.03 3.98
N ALA A 67 1.85 -6.12 4.31
CA ALA A 67 2.69 -5.42 3.35
C ALA A 67 3.61 -6.38 2.59
N ASN A 68 4.24 -7.33 3.28
CA ASN A 68 5.09 -8.34 2.62
C ASN A 68 4.27 -9.27 1.72
N ALA A 69 3.09 -9.72 2.15
CA ALA A 69 2.21 -10.55 1.34
C ALA A 69 1.71 -9.80 0.09
N ALA A 70 1.36 -8.52 0.25
CA ALA A 70 0.98 -7.65 -0.87
C ALA A 70 2.13 -7.41 -1.85
N ARG A 71 3.37 -7.28 -1.34
CA ARG A 71 4.56 -7.13 -2.18
C ARG A 71 4.81 -8.36 -3.05
N GLN A 72 4.74 -9.56 -2.47
CA GLN A 72 4.85 -10.81 -3.22
C GLN A 72 3.80 -10.93 -4.33
N ARG A 73 2.57 -10.48 -4.07
CA ARG A 73 1.51 -10.43 -5.09
C ARG A 73 1.80 -9.44 -6.21
N LEU A 74 2.38 -8.29 -5.88
CA LEU A 74 2.77 -7.28 -6.86
C LEU A 74 3.89 -7.81 -7.76
N ASP A 75 4.92 -8.43 -7.18
CA ASP A 75 5.99 -9.11 -7.92
C ASP A 75 5.43 -10.22 -8.82
N ALA A 76 4.50 -11.04 -8.31
CA ALA A 76 3.84 -12.08 -9.08
C ALA A 76 3.01 -11.52 -10.23
N THR A 77 2.29 -10.41 -10.02
CA THR A 77 1.47 -9.73 -11.05
C THR A 77 2.33 -9.09 -12.13
N GLN A 78 3.47 -8.49 -11.76
CA GLN A 78 4.39 -7.90 -12.74
C GLN A 78 5.12 -8.96 -13.57
N SER A 79 5.43 -10.12 -12.98
CA SER A 79 6.13 -11.22 -13.67
C SER A 79 5.29 -11.90 -14.77
N ILE A 80 3.97 -11.65 -14.84
CA ILE A 80 3.08 -12.19 -15.89
C ILE A 80 2.96 -11.24 -17.09
N GLY A 81 3.58 -10.05 -17.02
CA GLY A 81 3.48 -8.99 -18.03
C GLY A 81 4.73 -8.81 -18.91
N GLU A 82 5.71 -9.71 -18.85
CA GLU A 82 6.94 -9.69 -19.66
C GLU A 82 6.90 -10.73 -20.81
#